data_AF-A6TGX1-F1
#
_entry.id   AF-A6TGX1-F1
#
_cell.length_a   1.000
_cell.length_b   1.000
_cell.length_c   1.000
_cell.angle_alpha   90.00
_cell.angle_beta   90.00
_cell.angle_gamma   90.00
#
_symmetry.space_group_name_H-M   'P 1'
#
loop_
_entity.id
_entity.type
_entity.pdbx_description
1 polymer ?
#
loop_
_entity_poly.entity_id
_entity_poly.type
_entity_poly.pdbx_seq_one_letter_code
_entity_poly.pdbx_strand_id
1 'polypeptide(L)'
;MQTSAQGSWCKVSATIAPEIGVQIALPTQRWSQRFLQVGCGGLCGSINLSLSNASGCLPAMNGEFVVAATDMGHHGSMMDASWAEDPQKRIDFAWRANHLTAVLAKAVMQTLYRQPPKYAYFMGCSDGGREALMEAQRFPQDFDGISAGAPAAFFQFQNSFFHGWNVAANQRPDGTAILLKNRLPLIHQAVLAHCPTLSGVQDGILQNPYACQFSESWLPRCPADARDRSTCLTQEEIEVVKKLYRGAYDSHGAQFVAGGLPLGSELRWPVPETPTGHSMSEMMVLPALQSVLLPGEKQKIQSMRDFPLNQQNFDAVAQLAPLYNAANTNLHAYQQRGGKLILWHGLADDSVSPAFSIAYYRGVEAEMGHAATDTFLRLFLLPGVAHCGNGEGYDQIDLLTPLMRWTEEGIAPQEIMAGKRATAAADLPPMTEKPDAQTQFHGVQKVSQPYADAAPAVIATRPVYPFPAIAHYNGRGDVNDGENYHAEQTTAFGHLQLAKPASDYIGPDNQKNYQVRHGILTVQ
;
A
#
# COMPACT_ATOMS: atom_id res chain seq x y z
N MET A 1 -7.30 31.41 9.69
CA MET A 1 -8.04 30.40 10.47
C MET A 1 -9.00 29.69 9.53
N GLN A 2 -9.10 28.36 9.63
CA GLN A 2 -10.10 27.56 8.92
C GLN A 2 -11.14 27.08 9.93
N THR A 3 -12.42 27.08 9.57
CA THR A 3 -13.53 26.71 10.46
C THR A 3 -14.45 25.69 9.79
N SER A 4 -14.89 24.68 10.53
CA SER A 4 -15.93 23.72 10.14
C SER A 4 -16.83 23.40 11.35
N ALA A 5 -17.80 22.49 11.19
CA ALA A 5 -18.61 21.99 12.30
C ALA A 5 -17.77 21.27 13.37
N GLN A 6 -16.64 20.69 12.98
CA GLN A 6 -15.75 19.91 13.84
C GLN A 6 -14.78 20.81 14.64
N GLY A 7 -14.53 22.05 14.20
CA GLY A 7 -13.71 22.99 14.98
C GLY A 7 -13.11 24.12 14.16
N SER A 8 -12.11 24.78 14.75
CA SER A 8 -11.32 25.83 14.12
C SER A 8 -9.83 25.55 14.24
N TRP A 9 -9.10 25.78 13.15
CA TRP A 9 -7.67 25.52 13.06
C TRP A 9 -6.87 26.77 12.69
N CYS A 10 -5.72 26.93 13.35
CA CYS A 10 -4.63 27.74 12.83
C CYS A 10 -3.90 26.89 11.79
N LYS A 11 -3.94 27.31 10.51
CA LYS A 11 -3.26 26.61 9.42
C LYS A 11 -1.93 27.30 9.16
N VAL A 12 -0.84 26.55 9.28
CA VAL A 12 0.52 26.99 8.95
C VAL A 12 0.93 26.32 7.65
N SER A 13 1.36 27.13 6.68
CA SER A 13 2.03 26.64 5.46
C SER A 13 3.48 27.11 5.51
N ALA A 14 4.41 26.22 5.22
CA ALA A 14 5.84 26.50 5.25
C ALA A 14 6.56 25.80 4.10
N THR A 15 7.74 26.32 3.75
CA THR A 15 8.70 25.65 2.88
C THR A 15 9.98 25.44 3.68
N ILE A 16 10.35 24.19 3.91
CA ILE A 16 11.62 23.82 4.54
C ILE A 16 12.67 23.71 3.41
N ALA A 17 13.81 24.37 3.59
CA ALA A 17 14.80 24.49 2.54
C ALA A 17 15.29 23.10 2.02
N PRO A 18 15.49 22.95 0.70
CA PRO A 18 15.30 23.98 -0.31
C PRO A 18 13.82 24.17 -0.70
N GLU A 19 13.03 23.10 -0.82
CA GLU A 19 11.70 23.14 -1.47
C GLU A 19 10.64 22.22 -0.83
N ILE A 20 10.86 21.69 0.39
CA ILE A 20 9.88 20.82 1.04
C ILE A 20 8.68 21.64 1.51
N GLY A 21 7.53 21.47 0.85
CA GLY A 21 6.28 22.10 1.27
C GLY A 21 5.66 21.34 2.45
N VAL A 22 5.16 22.10 3.42
CA VAL A 22 4.52 21.57 4.64
C VAL A 22 3.24 22.32 4.93
N GLN A 23 2.18 21.61 5.29
CA GLN A 23 1.01 22.20 5.95
C GLN A 23 0.77 21.55 7.30
N ILE A 24 0.40 22.38 8.29
CA ILE A 24 0.06 21.96 9.65
C ILE A 24 -1.26 22.63 10.01
N ALA A 25 -2.25 21.85 10.43
CA ALA A 25 -3.51 22.32 10.98
C ALA A 25 -3.52 22.11 12.49
N LEU A 26 -3.58 23.22 13.24
CA LEU A 26 -3.51 23.25 14.70
C LEU A 26 -4.87 23.62 15.31
N PRO A 27 -5.60 22.72 16.00
CA PRO A 27 -6.88 23.02 16.63
C PRO A 27 -6.77 24.13 17.68
N THR A 28 -7.60 25.18 17.61
CA THR A 28 -7.45 26.33 18.51
C THR A 28 -8.13 26.16 19.87
N GLN A 29 -8.93 25.11 20.06
CA GLN A 29 -9.76 24.92 21.26
C GLN A 29 -9.71 23.50 21.83
N ARG A 30 -9.64 22.47 20.98
CA ARG A 30 -9.84 21.06 21.38
C ARG A 30 -8.63 20.18 21.09
N TRP A 31 -7.42 20.74 21.18
CA TRP A 31 -6.23 19.92 20.96
C TRP A 31 -6.04 18.93 22.11
N SER A 32 -6.08 17.63 21.79
CA SER A 32 -5.99 16.52 22.74
C SER A 32 -4.55 16.15 23.15
N GLN A 33 -3.58 17.06 22.95
CA GLN A 33 -2.14 16.79 23.04
C GLN A 33 -1.60 15.74 22.05
N ARG A 34 -2.37 15.36 21.02
CA ARG A 34 -1.96 14.41 19.99
C ARG A 34 -1.54 15.10 18.70
N PHE A 35 -0.45 14.60 18.11
CA PHE A 35 0.03 14.97 16.78
C PHE A 35 -0.21 13.78 15.83
N LEU A 36 -0.67 14.05 14.61
CA LEU A 36 -0.82 13.07 13.55
C LEU A 36 -0.22 13.61 12.25
N GLN A 37 0.77 12.91 11.71
CA GLN A 37 1.27 13.15 10.35
C GLN A 37 0.65 12.14 9.39
N VAL A 38 0.22 12.62 8.23
CA VAL A 38 -0.32 11.77 7.17
C VAL A 38 0.66 11.67 6.00
N GLY A 39 0.82 10.46 5.49
CA GLY A 39 1.65 10.20 4.31
C GLY A 39 0.92 10.48 2.99
N CYS A 40 1.67 10.45 1.89
CA CYS A 40 1.16 10.74 0.55
C CYS A 40 0.70 9.46 -0.19
N GLY A 41 0.29 9.59 -1.47
CA GLY A 41 0.13 8.48 -2.40
C GLY A 41 0.94 8.68 -3.69
N GLY A 42 1.24 7.58 -4.39
CA GLY A 42 2.09 7.56 -5.60
C GLY A 42 3.46 8.20 -5.37
N LEU A 43 3.89 9.05 -6.29
CA LEU A 43 5.15 9.81 -6.19
C LEU A 43 4.97 11.15 -5.45
N CYS A 44 3.97 11.29 -4.59
CA CYS A 44 3.64 12.52 -3.85
C CYS A 44 3.42 13.75 -4.75
N GLY A 45 3.91 14.93 -4.35
CA GLY A 45 3.76 16.16 -5.12
C GLY A 45 2.58 17.04 -4.71
N SER A 46 1.79 16.63 -3.72
CA SER A 46 0.64 17.41 -3.22
C SER A 46 0.44 17.22 -1.73
N ILE A 47 -0.05 18.27 -1.05
CA ILE A 47 -0.29 18.25 0.40
C ILE A 47 -1.77 17.99 0.67
N ASN A 48 -2.08 16.87 1.30
CA ASN A 48 -3.43 16.50 1.72
C ASN A 48 -3.44 16.15 3.22
N LEU A 49 -4.32 16.80 3.99
CA LEU A 49 -4.43 16.60 5.44
C LEU A 49 -5.47 15.53 5.82
N SER A 50 -6.12 14.90 4.84
CA SER A 50 -7.19 13.94 5.08
C SER A 50 -6.69 12.70 5.81
N LEU A 51 -7.48 12.24 6.77
CA LEU A 51 -7.19 11.03 7.53
C LEU A 51 -7.85 9.82 6.87
N SER A 52 -7.05 8.83 6.47
CA SER A 52 -7.56 7.53 5.99
C SER A 52 -7.76 6.57 7.17
N ASN A 53 -8.70 5.64 7.05
CA ASN A 53 -8.87 4.51 8.00
C ASN A 53 -8.99 4.92 9.48
N ALA A 54 -9.60 6.09 9.74
CA ALA A 54 -9.83 6.66 11.06
C ALA A 54 -11.30 7.05 11.28
N SER A 55 -12.22 6.51 10.46
CA SER A 55 -13.61 6.96 10.41
C SER A 55 -14.48 6.58 11.63
N GLY A 56 -13.98 5.68 12.47
CA GLY A 56 -14.56 5.36 13.79
C GLY A 56 -13.89 6.08 14.97
N CYS A 57 -12.80 6.82 14.71
CA CYS A 57 -11.97 7.40 15.75
C CYS A 57 -12.51 8.77 16.18
N LEU A 58 -13.21 8.81 17.31
CA LEU A 58 -13.87 10.03 17.81
C LEU A 58 -12.94 11.25 17.93
N PRO A 59 -11.72 11.17 18.49
CA PRO A 59 -10.82 12.34 18.53
C PRO A 59 -10.44 12.85 17.13
N ALA A 60 -10.33 11.95 16.14
CA ALA A 60 -10.00 12.32 14.77
C ALA A 60 -11.20 12.97 14.07
N MET A 61 -12.40 12.43 14.27
CA MET A 61 -13.66 12.99 13.74
C MET A 61 -13.99 14.35 14.38
N ASN A 62 -13.62 14.55 15.65
CA ASN A 62 -13.82 15.80 16.38
C ASN A 62 -12.74 16.86 16.09
N GLY A 63 -11.76 16.57 15.24
CA GLY A 63 -10.70 17.52 14.92
C GLY A 63 -9.74 17.81 16.08
N GLU A 64 -9.50 16.83 16.95
CA GLU A 64 -8.74 17.01 18.20
C GLU A 64 -7.23 16.78 18.06
N PHE A 65 -6.76 16.47 16.84
CA PHE A 65 -5.35 16.30 16.51
C PHE A 65 -4.77 17.57 15.89
N VAL A 66 -3.50 17.85 16.18
CA VAL A 66 -2.69 18.58 15.20
C VAL A 66 -2.43 17.64 14.03
N VAL A 67 -2.77 18.05 12.81
CA VAL A 67 -2.55 17.25 11.60
C VAL A 67 -1.52 17.94 10.72
N ALA A 68 -0.49 17.22 10.26
CA ALA A 68 0.49 17.72 9.31
C ALA A 68 0.66 16.80 8.10
N ALA A 69 1.06 17.37 6.98
CA ALA A 69 1.47 16.63 5.78
C ALA A 69 2.48 17.46 4.97
N THR A 70 3.18 16.77 4.07
CA THR A 70 4.18 17.36 3.17
C THR A 70 3.96 16.89 1.74
N ASP A 71 4.45 17.68 0.78
CA ASP A 71 4.47 17.30 -0.64
C ASP A 71 5.69 16.45 -1.02
N MET A 72 6.56 16.21 -0.04
CA MET A 72 7.78 15.41 -0.15
C MET A 72 8.90 16.05 -0.99
N GLY A 73 8.90 17.37 -1.16
CA GLY A 73 10.01 18.11 -1.79
C GLY A 73 9.75 18.58 -3.23
N HIS A 74 8.53 18.41 -3.73
CA HIS A 74 8.15 18.81 -5.08
C HIS A 74 6.64 19.05 -5.20
N HIS A 75 6.24 19.67 -6.32
CA HIS A 75 4.84 19.85 -6.68
C HIS A 75 4.55 19.11 -7.99
N GLY A 76 3.49 18.31 -8.01
CA GLY A 76 3.14 17.51 -9.17
C GLY A 76 1.99 16.56 -8.91
N SER A 77 1.57 15.84 -9.95
CA SER A 77 0.64 14.73 -9.77
C SER A 77 1.34 13.55 -9.11
N MET A 78 0.58 12.60 -8.55
CA MET A 78 1.11 11.35 -7.99
C MET A 78 1.86 10.46 -9.01
N MET A 79 1.85 10.81 -10.29
CA MET A 79 2.56 10.10 -11.36
C MET A 79 3.72 10.91 -11.94
N ASP A 80 3.91 12.16 -11.48
CA ASP A 80 5.00 13.00 -11.94
C ASP A 80 6.32 12.50 -11.36
N ALA A 81 7.25 12.17 -12.25
CA ALA A 81 8.57 11.67 -11.91
C ALA A 81 9.70 12.67 -12.21
N SER A 82 9.38 13.84 -12.78
CA SER A 82 10.37 14.83 -13.24
C SER A 82 11.21 15.42 -12.10
N TRP A 83 10.65 15.46 -10.88
CA TRP A 83 11.35 15.91 -9.68
C TRP A 83 12.61 15.08 -9.37
N ALA A 84 12.67 13.82 -9.79
CA ALA A 84 13.79 12.94 -9.49
C ALA A 84 15.05 13.28 -10.32
N GLU A 85 14.96 14.17 -11.31
CA GLU A 85 16.14 14.73 -11.97
C GLU A 85 16.99 15.60 -11.03
N ASP A 86 16.39 16.12 -9.95
CA ASP A 86 17.10 16.80 -8.87
C ASP A 86 17.54 15.80 -7.78
N PRO A 87 18.86 15.62 -7.54
CA PRO A 87 19.37 14.68 -6.54
C PRO A 87 18.96 15.02 -5.10
N GLN A 88 18.65 16.28 -4.78
CA GLN A 88 18.17 16.66 -3.45
C GLN A 88 16.71 16.24 -3.26
N LYS A 89 15.88 16.39 -4.29
CA LYS A 89 14.47 15.94 -4.24
C LYS A 89 14.36 14.43 -4.08
N ARG A 90 15.32 13.67 -4.59
CA ARG A 90 15.46 12.23 -4.30
C ARG A 90 15.56 11.92 -2.81
N ILE A 91 16.36 12.70 -2.08
CA ILE A 91 16.51 12.54 -0.62
C ILE A 91 15.24 13.00 0.12
N ASP A 92 14.62 14.08 -0.36
CA ASP A 92 13.40 14.65 0.21
C ASP A 92 12.25 13.65 0.13
N PHE A 93 12.02 13.08 -1.04
CA PHE A 93 11.03 12.03 -1.27
C PHE A 93 11.34 10.74 -0.52
N ALA A 94 12.62 10.36 -0.46
CA ALA A 94 12.99 9.08 0.14
C ALA A 94 12.70 9.05 1.65
N TRP A 95 13.06 10.11 2.38
CA TRP A 95 12.94 10.12 3.84
C TRP A 95 12.98 11.50 4.49
N ARG A 96 13.63 12.51 3.89
CA ARG A 96 13.95 13.76 4.62
C ARG A 96 12.71 14.62 4.88
N ALA A 97 11.77 14.69 3.94
CA ALA A 97 10.63 15.59 4.05
C ALA A 97 9.70 15.23 5.22
N ASN A 98 9.45 13.94 5.45
CA ASN A 98 8.61 13.50 6.57
C ASN A 98 9.25 13.81 7.93
N HIS A 99 10.51 13.43 8.11
CA HIS A 99 11.26 13.75 9.33
C HIS A 99 11.25 15.25 9.64
N LEU A 100 11.60 16.09 8.66
CA LEU A 100 11.64 17.54 8.87
C LEU A 100 10.25 18.14 9.11
N THR A 101 9.21 17.55 8.54
CA THR A 101 7.81 17.93 8.83
C THR A 101 7.45 17.63 10.28
N ALA A 102 7.83 16.45 10.80
CA ALA A 102 7.59 16.07 12.19
C ALA A 102 8.34 17.01 13.16
N VAL A 103 9.61 17.33 12.86
CA VAL A 103 10.42 18.28 13.64
C VAL A 103 9.78 19.67 13.64
N LEU A 104 9.39 20.19 12.48
CA LEU A 104 8.75 21.50 12.36
C LEU A 104 7.41 21.54 13.11
N ALA A 105 6.55 20.54 12.92
CA ALA A 105 5.25 20.47 13.56
C ALA A 105 5.38 20.48 15.09
N LYS A 106 6.27 19.66 15.66
CA LYS A 106 6.54 19.64 17.10
C LYS A 106 7.04 21.00 17.62
N ALA A 107 7.90 21.69 16.88
CA ALA A 107 8.38 23.03 17.25
C ALA A 107 7.27 24.10 17.20
N VAL A 108 6.40 24.05 16.18
CA VAL A 108 5.24 24.95 16.06
C VAL A 108 4.26 24.70 17.21
N MET A 109 4.00 23.44 17.56
CA MET A 109 3.14 23.07 18.69
C MET A 109 3.69 23.59 20.03
N GLN A 110 4.99 23.40 20.29
CA GLN A 110 5.66 23.95 21.46
C GLN A 110 5.53 25.48 21.53
N THR A 111 5.58 26.16 20.39
CA THR A 111 5.46 27.62 20.33
C THR A 111 4.03 28.08 20.58
N LEU A 112 3.06 27.48 19.90
CA LEU A 112 1.66 27.90 19.91
C LEU A 112 0.94 27.49 21.20
N TYR A 113 1.14 26.25 21.64
CA TYR A 113 0.46 25.68 22.80
C TYR A 113 1.29 25.67 24.07
N ARG A 114 2.57 26.09 24.01
CA ARG A 114 3.52 26.08 25.13
C ARG A 114 3.80 24.69 25.72
N GLN A 115 3.50 23.63 24.97
CA GLN A 115 3.70 22.25 25.35
C GLN A 115 3.94 21.38 24.10
N PRO A 116 4.78 20.33 24.17
CA PRO A 116 4.96 19.39 23.07
C PRO A 116 3.75 18.45 22.96
N PRO A 117 3.60 17.70 21.84
CA PRO A 117 2.67 16.59 21.84
C PRO A 117 3.02 15.58 22.92
N LYS A 118 2.01 15.03 23.59
CA LYS A 118 2.16 13.89 24.49
C LYS A 118 2.32 12.59 23.71
N TYR A 119 1.62 12.49 22.58
CA TYR A 119 1.72 11.37 21.64
C TYR A 119 1.78 11.88 20.20
N ALA A 120 2.63 11.26 19.40
CA ALA A 120 2.79 11.52 17.98
C ALA A 120 2.47 10.26 17.17
N TYR A 121 1.66 10.41 16.12
CA TYR A 121 1.22 9.34 15.26
C TYR A 121 1.60 9.60 13.81
N PHE A 122 1.91 8.54 13.06
CA PHE A 122 2.00 8.59 11.61
C PHE A 122 1.01 7.59 11.02
N MET A 123 0.30 7.98 9.96
CA MET A 123 -0.50 7.03 9.19
C MET A 123 -0.44 7.30 7.70
N GLY A 124 -0.35 6.22 6.93
CA GLY A 124 -0.35 6.29 5.48
C GLY A 124 -0.63 4.95 4.85
N CYS A 125 -0.99 4.98 3.57
CA CYS A 125 -1.17 3.79 2.75
C CYS A 125 -0.45 3.96 1.41
N SER A 126 -0.02 2.88 0.75
CA SER A 126 0.77 2.95 -0.49
C SER A 126 2.16 3.58 -0.24
N ASP A 127 2.52 4.66 -0.92
CA ASP A 127 3.76 5.41 -0.60
C ASP A 127 3.73 5.94 0.83
N GLY A 128 2.59 6.42 1.33
CA GLY A 128 2.41 6.74 2.75
C GLY A 128 2.66 5.55 3.68
N GLY A 129 2.44 4.31 3.23
CA GLY A 129 2.83 3.11 3.97
C GLY A 129 4.35 2.87 3.95
N ARG A 130 5.02 3.15 2.82
CA ARG A 130 6.50 3.17 2.74
C ARG A 130 7.08 4.24 3.65
N GLU A 131 6.55 5.45 3.60
CA GLU A 131 6.92 6.57 4.47
C GLU A 131 6.79 6.20 5.95
N ALA A 132 5.66 5.60 6.34
CA ALA A 132 5.42 5.11 7.69
C ALA A 132 6.50 4.11 8.16
N LEU A 133 6.84 3.13 7.32
CA LEU A 133 7.93 2.19 7.62
C LEU A 133 9.30 2.88 7.64
N MET A 134 9.54 3.85 6.76
CA MET A 134 10.78 4.60 6.69
C MET A 134 11.02 5.41 7.99
N GLU A 135 9.97 6.05 8.52
CA GLU A 135 10.02 6.76 9.80
C GLU A 135 10.34 5.80 10.96
N ALA A 136 9.70 4.63 11.02
CA ALA A 136 10.01 3.61 12.04
C ALA A 136 11.47 3.13 11.99
N GLN A 137 12.01 2.97 10.77
CA GLN A 137 13.35 2.43 10.52
C GLN A 137 14.47 3.47 10.73
N ARG A 138 14.27 4.71 10.29
CA ARG A 138 15.30 5.76 10.29
C ARG A 138 15.17 6.79 11.41
N PHE A 139 13.95 7.12 11.79
CA PHE A 139 13.64 8.19 12.73
C PHE A 139 12.73 7.67 13.85
N PRO A 140 13.18 6.65 14.60
CA PRO A 140 12.33 5.98 15.56
C PRO A 140 11.69 6.94 16.56
N GLN A 141 12.35 8.06 16.90
CA GLN A 141 11.87 9.11 17.81
C GLN A 141 10.72 10.00 17.29
N ASP A 142 10.38 9.91 16.00
CA ASP A 142 9.44 10.86 15.40
C ASP A 142 7.99 10.55 15.78
N PHE A 143 7.62 9.27 15.91
CA PHE A 143 6.24 8.85 16.19
C PHE A 143 6.17 7.72 17.21
N ASP A 144 5.24 7.81 18.16
CA ASP A 144 4.98 6.81 19.19
C ASP A 144 4.08 5.67 18.67
N GLY A 145 3.20 5.98 17.72
CA GLY A 145 2.34 5.01 17.04
C GLY A 145 2.37 5.20 15.52
N ILE A 146 2.53 4.11 14.77
CA ILE A 146 2.58 4.13 13.30
C ILE A 146 1.56 3.13 12.73
N SER A 147 0.77 3.58 11.75
CA SER A 147 -0.04 2.71 10.90
C SER A 147 0.51 2.71 9.47
N ALA A 148 1.08 1.60 9.03
CA ALA A 148 1.61 1.41 7.68
C ALA A 148 0.68 0.51 6.85
N GLY A 149 -0.02 1.10 5.89
CA GLY A 149 -0.95 0.39 5.01
C GLY A 149 -0.39 0.09 3.63
N ALA A 150 -0.63 -1.12 3.13
CA ALA A 150 -0.25 -1.57 1.78
C ALA A 150 1.10 -0.95 1.30
N PRO A 151 2.18 -1.06 2.09
CA PRO A 151 3.33 -0.20 1.93
C PRO A 151 4.04 -0.49 0.61
N ALA A 152 4.26 0.54 -0.21
CA ALA A 152 5.13 0.49 -1.40
C ALA A 152 6.63 0.44 -1.02
N ALA A 153 6.94 -0.31 0.04
CA ALA A 153 8.22 -0.30 0.74
C ALA A 153 9.30 -1.12 0.04
N PHE A 154 8.91 -2.05 -0.84
CA PHE A 154 9.82 -2.67 -1.81
C PHE A 154 9.98 -1.80 -3.07
N PHE A 155 10.11 -0.49 -2.86
CA PHE A 155 9.88 0.57 -3.83
C PHE A 155 10.53 0.31 -5.18
N GLN A 156 11.81 -0.07 -5.18
CA GLN A 156 12.55 -0.33 -6.42
C GLN A 156 11.89 -1.42 -7.27
N PHE A 157 11.67 -2.60 -6.69
CA PHE A 157 11.24 -3.78 -7.42
C PHE A 157 9.73 -3.80 -7.67
N GLN A 158 8.96 -3.17 -6.78
CA GLN A 158 7.55 -2.88 -6.97
C GLN A 158 7.35 -1.97 -8.19
N ASN A 159 8.05 -0.83 -8.25
CA ASN A 159 7.88 0.15 -9.33
C ASN A 159 8.61 -0.18 -10.64
N SER A 160 9.47 -1.20 -10.66
CA SER A 160 10.12 -1.70 -11.88
C SER A 160 9.59 -3.08 -12.29
N PHE A 161 9.97 -4.14 -11.58
CA PHE A 161 9.72 -5.51 -11.99
C PHE A 161 8.26 -5.94 -11.81
N PHE A 162 7.55 -5.51 -10.77
CA PHE A 162 6.14 -5.90 -10.58
C PHE A 162 5.24 -5.26 -11.64
N HIS A 163 5.22 -3.92 -11.70
CA HIS A 163 4.42 -3.23 -12.72
C HIS A 163 4.94 -3.50 -14.14
N GLY A 164 6.26 -3.54 -14.34
CA GLY A 164 6.85 -3.86 -15.64
C GLY A 164 6.50 -5.26 -16.14
N TRP A 165 6.40 -6.25 -15.24
CA TRP A 165 5.97 -7.60 -15.60
C TRP A 165 4.50 -7.66 -15.98
N ASN A 166 3.63 -6.95 -15.25
CA ASN A 166 2.20 -6.88 -15.58
C ASN A 166 1.96 -6.30 -16.99
N VAL A 167 2.86 -5.43 -17.48
CA VAL A 167 2.86 -4.93 -18.85
C VAL A 167 3.47 -5.94 -19.81
N ALA A 168 4.74 -6.31 -19.61
CA ALA A 168 5.52 -7.11 -20.55
C ALA A 168 4.95 -8.53 -20.74
N ALA A 169 4.38 -9.13 -19.69
CA ALA A 169 3.76 -10.45 -19.77
C ALA A 169 2.46 -10.45 -20.58
N ASN A 170 1.82 -9.29 -20.75
CA ASN A 170 0.53 -9.11 -21.41
C ASN A 170 0.64 -8.49 -22.82
N GLN A 171 1.84 -8.39 -23.40
CA GLN A 171 2.05 -7.77 -24.70
C GLN A 171 2.51 -8.77 -25.77
N ARG A 172 1.97 -8.60 -26.98
CA ARG A 172 2.45 -9.24 -28.20
C ARG A 172 3.70 -8.53 -28.76
N PRO A 173 4.42 -9.14 -29.72
CA PRO A 173 5.55 -8.50 -30.38
C PRO A 173 5.22 -7.20 -31.15
N ASP A 174 3.96 -6.92 -31.47
CA ASP A 174 3.52 -5.65 -32.07
C ASP A 174 3.15 -4.59 -31.02
N GLY A 175 3.24 -4.91 -29.73
CA GLY A 175 2.88 -4.04 -28.61
C GLY A 175 1.42 -4.13 -28.18
N THR A 176 0.58 -4.90 -28.89
CA THR A 176 -0.84 -5.04 -28.52
C THR A 176 -1.02 -5.90 -27.28
N ALA A 177 -1.97 -5.52 -26.42
CA ALA A 177 -2.34 -6.30 -25.26
C ALA A 177 -3.08 -7.59 -25.63
N ILE A 178 -2.84 -8.65 -24.85
CA ILE A 178 -3.41 -9.98 -25.04
C ILE A 178 -4.70 -10.13 -24.21
N LEU A 179 -4.58 -9.95 -22.89
CA LEU A 179 -5.66 -9.99 -21.90
C LEU A 179 -6.19 -8.58 -21.66
N LEU A 180 -7.52 -8.44 -21.72
CA LEU A 180 -8.25 -7.19 -21.55
C LEU A 180 -9.22 -7.25 -20.38
N LYS A 181 -9.67 -6.10 -19.88
CA LYS A 181 -10.53 -6.01 -18.70
C LYS A 181 -11.83 -6.80 -18.81
N ASN A 182 -12.45 -6.85 -20.00
CA ASN A 182 -13.68 -7.61 -20.22
C ASN A 182 -13.52 -9.13 -20.03
N ARG A 183 -12.30 -9.64 -19.92
CA ARG A 183 -11.99 -11.05 -19.66
C ARG A 183 -11.92 -11.41 -18.17
N LEU A 184 -11.64 -10.42 -17.32
CA LEU A 184 -11.37 -10.61 -15.89
C LEU A 184 -12.51 -11.32 -15.13
N PRO A 185 -13.80 -11.06 -15.40
CA PRO A 185 -14.88 -11.77 -14.72
C PRO A 185 -14.87 -13.29 -14.91
N LEU A 186 -14.45 -13.79 -16.08
CA LEU A 186 -14.36 -15.24 -16.33
C LEU A 186 -13.27 -15.89 -15.45
N ILE A 187 -12.16 -15.18 -15.27
CA ILE A 187 -11.03 -15.65 -14.45
C ILE A 187 -11.44 -15.63 -12.98
N HIS A 188 -12.03 -14.52 -12.52
CA HIS A 188 -12.48 -14.37 -11.14
C HIS A 188 -13.49 -15.46 -10.74
N GLN A 189 -14.50 -15.70 -11.58
CA GLN A 189 -15.51 -16.73 -11.32
C GLN A 189 -14.88 -18.13 -11.26
N ALA A 190 -13.94 -18.44 -12.15
CA ALA A 190 -13.22 -19.72 -12.13
C ALA A 190 -12.39 -19.90 -10.84
N VAL A 191 -11.74 -18.83 -10.37
CA VAL A 191 -10.98 -18.83 -9.10
C VAL A 191 -11.90 -19.07 -7.91
N LEU A 192 -13.01 -18.33 -7.79
CA LEU A 192 -13.95 -18.49 -6.68
C LEU A 192 -14.63 -19.87 -6.68
N ALA A 193 -14.77 -20.52 -7.84
CA ALA A 193 -15.30 -21.88 -7.92
C ALA A 193 -14.34 -22.96 -7.41
N HIS A 194 -13.02 -22.70 -7.38
CA HIS A 194 -12.01 -23.71 -7.06
C HIS A 194 -11.21 -23.40 -5.78
N CYS A 195 -11.18 -22.15 -5.33
CA CYS A 195 -10.48 -21.75 -4.12
C CYS A 195 -11.41 -21.76 -2.90
N PRO A 196 -10.97 -22.33 -1.76
CA PRO A 196 -11.76 -22.27 -0.53
C PRO A 196 -11.78 -20.85 0.05
N THR A 197 -12.94 -20.39 0.50
CA THR A 197 -13.06 -19.10 1.21
C THR A 197 -12.37 -19.14 2.57
N LEU A 198 -12.36 -20.31 3.24
CA LEU A 198 -11.80 -20.58 4.58
C LEU A 198 -12.48 -19.81 5.73
N SER A 199 -13.50 -19.01 5.45
CA SER A 199 -14.30 -18.31 6.47
C SER A 199 -15.42 -19.17 7.06
N GLY A 200 -15.68 -20.36 6.53
CA GLY A 200 -16.88 -21.14 6.83
C GLY A 200 -18.16 -20.59 6.19
N VAL A 201 -18.07 -19.54 5.36
CA VAL A 201 -19.17 -18.96 4.59
C VAL A 201 -18.81 -18.84 3.11
N GLN A 202 -19.80 -18.95 2.22
CA GLN A 202 -19.63 -18.78 0.78
C GLN A 202 -20.03 -17.37 0.36
N ASP A 203 -19.22 -16.39 0.73
CA ASP A 203 -19.43 -14.96 0.45
C ASP A 203 -18.57 -14.43 -0.72
N GLY A 204 -17.84 -15.33 -1.41
CA GLY A 204 -16.96 -14.97 -2.52
C GLY A 204 -15.66 -14.29 -2.09
N ILE A 205 -15.31 -14.31 -0.80
CA ILE A 205 -14.11 -13.70 -0.27
C ILE A 205 -13.11 -14.79 0.13
N LEU A 206 -11.89 -14.71 -0.38
CA LEU A 206 -10.80 -15.62 0.00
C LEU A 206 -10.10 -15.07 1.25
N GLN A 207 -10.32 -15.69 2.42
CA GLN A 207 -9.65 -15.28 3.68
C GLN A 207 -8.13 -15.39 3.60
N ASN A 208 -7.65 -16.36 2.83
CA ASN A 208 -6.23 -16.51 2.53
C ASN A 208 -6.05 -16.97 1.08
N PRO A 209 -5.73 -16.07 0.13
CA PRO A 209 -5.53 -16.44 -1.26
C PRO A 209 -4.31 -17.35 -1.47
N TYR A 210 -3.34 -17.37 -0.54
CA TYR A 210 -2.15 -18.23 -0.60
C TYR A 210 -2.42 -19.69 -0.17
N ALA A 211 -3.62 -19.98 0.33
CA ALA A 211 -4.08 -21.35 0.56
C ALA A 211 -4.51 -22.06 -0.73
N CYS A 212 -4.63 -21.31 -1.83
CA CYS A 212 -5.06 -21.82 -3.12
C CYS A 212 -3.91 -21.76 -4.14
N GLN A 213 -3.83 -22.74 -5.02
CA GLN A 213 -2.85 -22.78 -6.11
C GLN A 213 -3.58 -22.82 -7.44
N PHE A 214 -3.40 -21.77 -8.25
CA PHE A 214 -4.03 -21.66 -9.56
C PHE A 214 -3.75 -22.87 -10.47
N SER A 215 -4.77 -23.32 -11.19
CA SER A 215 -4.63 -24.27 -12.29
C SER A 215 -5.31 -23.75 -13.55
N GLU A 216 -4.60 -23.82 -14.69
CA GLU A 216 -5.15 -23.43 -15.99
C GLU A 216 -6.33 -24.29 -16.45
N SER A 217 -6.55 -25.45 -15.82
CA SER A 217 -7.70 -26.32 -16.09
C SER A 217 -9.03 -25.72 -15.60
N TRP A 218 -8.98 -24.75 -14.70
CA TRP A 218 -10.18 -24.07 -14.17
C TRP A 218 -10.80 -23.11 -15.19
N LEU A 219 -10.01 -22.64 -16.15
CA LEU A 219 -10.43 -21.61 -17.09
C LEU A 219 -11.16 -22.23 -18.29
N PRO A 220 -12.32 -21.68 -18.69
CA PRO A 220 -13.02 -22.13 -19.88
C PRO A 220 -12.18 -21.83 -21.12
N ARG A 221 -11.86 -22.85 -21.93
CA ARG A 221 -11.03 -22.71 -23.14
C ARG A 221 -11.88 -22.50 -24.36
N CYS A 222 -11.48 -21.55 -25.20
CA CYS A 222 -12.15 -21.34 -26.47
C CYS A 222 -11.88 -22.49 -27.45
N PRO A 223 -12.91 -23.05 -28.11
CA PRO A 223 -12.72 -23.87 -29.29
C PRO A 223 -11.89 -23.15 -30.37
N ALA A 224 -11.11 -23.88 -31.15
CA ALA A 224 -10.21 -23.30 -32.15
C ALA A 224 -10.95 -22.46 -33.22
N ASP A 225 -12.19 -22.83 -33.53
CA ASP A 225 -13.07 -22.19 -34.51
C ASP A 225 -14.11 -21.24 -33.89
N ALA A 226 -14.01 -20.98 -32.57
CA ALA A 226 -14.96 -20.13 -31.86
C ALA A 226 -14.98 -18.70 -32.41
N ARG A 227 -16.14 -18.32 -32.98
CA ARG A 227 -16.43 -16.95 -33.45
C ARG A 227 -16.79 -16.02 -32.30
N ASP A 228 -17.56 -16.52 -31.34
CA ASP A 228 -17.80 -15.84 -30.07
C ASP A 228 -16.84 -16.39 -29.02
N ARG A 229 -16.15 -15.48 -28.34
CA ARG A 229 -15.19 -15.77 -27.27
C ARG A 229 -15.59 -15.12 -25.96
N SER A 230 -16.84 -14.67 -25.82
CA SER A 230 -17.34 -13.94 -24.64
C SER A 230 -17.33 -14.77 -23.35
N THR A 231 -17.38 -16.09 -23.45
CA THR A 231 -17.51 -17.03 -22.34
C THR A 231 -16.29 -17.95 -22.14
N CYS A 232 -15.20 -17.70 -22.88
CA CYS A 232 -14.00 -18.52 -22.85
C CYS A 232 -12.74 -17.68 -23.04
N LEU A 233 -11.59 -18.27 -22.72
CA LEU A 233 -10.27 -17.68 -22.90
C LEU A 233 -9.50 -18.48 -23.95
N THR A 234 -8.76 -17.76 -24.79
CA THR A 234 -7.79 -18.32 -25.71
C THR A 234 -6.56 -18.84 -24.95
N GLN A 235 -5.77 -19.71 -25.59
CA GLN A 235 -4.50 -20.16 -24.98
C GLN A 235 -3.58 -18.99 -24.65
N GLU A 236 -3.52 -17.97 -25.52
CA GLU A 236 -2.68 -16.80 -25.32
C GLU A 236 -3.10 -16.01 -24.05
N GLU A 237 -4.40 -15.79 -23.86
CA GLU A 237 -4.94 -15.15 -22.64
C GLU A 237 -4.64 -16.00 -21.39
N ILE A 238 -4.79 -17.33 -21.45
CA ILE A 238 -4.49 -18.23 -20.33
C ILE A 238 -3.01 -18.18 -19.94
N GLU A 239 -2.09 -18.10 -20.90
CA GLU A 239 -0.66 -17.94 -20.62
C GLU A 239 -0.34 -16.60 -19.95
N VAL A 240 -1.05 -15.52 -20.29
CA VAL A 240 -0.93 -14.24 -19.56
C VAL A 240 -1.38 -14.42 -18.11
N VAL A 241 -2.55 -15.01 -17.87
CA VAL A 241 -3.08 -15.23 -16.52
C VAL A 241 -2.07 -15.97 -15.64
N LYS A 242 -1.47 -17.05 -16.15
CA LYS A 242 -0.42 -17.81 -15.45
C LYS A 242 0.79 -16.94 -15.09
N LYS A 243 1.25 -16.10 -16.02
CA LYS A 243 2.40 -15.21 -15.78
C LYS A 243 2.06 -14.13 -14.75
N LEU A 244 0.87 -13.57 -14.80
CA LEU A 244 0.41 -12.53 -13.87
C LEU A 244 0.33 -13.04 -12.41
N TYR A 245 -0.23 -14.24 -12.19
CA TYR A 245 -0.21 -14.87 -10.87
C TYR A 245 1.20 -15.18 -10.36
N ARG A 246 2.09 -15.61 -11.26
CA ARG A 246 3.47 -15.98 -10.89
C ARG A 246 4.33 -14.77 -10.52
N GLY A 247 4.11 -13.63 -11.15
CA GLY A 247 4.98 -12.45 -11.02
C GLY A 247 6.30 -12.59 -11.79
N ALA A 248 7.18 -11.60 -11.70
CA ALA A 248 8.41 -11.53 -12.50
C ALA A 248 9.44 -12.61 -12.12
N TYR A 249 9.83 -13.43 -13.12
CA TYR A 249 10.83 -14.49 -12.97
C TYR A 249 11.68 -14.67 -14.24
N ASP A 250 12.81 -15.37 -14.12
CA ASP A 250 13.62 -15.80 -15.28
C ASP A 250 13.66 -17.33 -15.47
N SER A 251 14.20 -17.79 -16.60
CA SER A 251 14.32 -19.23 -16.90
C SER A 251 15.24 -20.01 -15.96
N HIS A 252 16.07 -19.33 -15.17
CA HIS A 252 16.99 -19.94 -14.21
C HIS A 252 16.42 -19.99 -12.79
N GLY A 253 15.17 -19.55 -12.61
CA GLY A 253 14.47 -19.56 -11.33
C GLY A 253 14.67 -18.32 -10.47
N ALA A 254 15.29 -17.26 -11.00
CA ALA A 254 15.36 -15.97 -10.32
C ALA A 254 13.93 -15.40 -10.15
N GLN A 255 13.62 -14.93 -8.95
CA GLN A 255 12.39 -14.24 -8.60
C GLN A 255 12.70 -12.78 -8.29
N PHE A 256 12.18 -11.87 -9.12
CA PHE A 256 12.50 -10.44 -9.04
C PHE A 256 11.50 -9.63 -8.19
N VAL A 257 10.39 -10.23 -7.76
CA VAL A 257 9.33 -9.56 -7.00
C VAL A 257 8.85 -10.43 -5.83
N ALA A 258 8.22 -9.81 -4.82
CA ALA A 258 7.69 -10.52 -3.66
C ALA A 258 6.63 -11.58 -4.01
N GLY A 259 5.82 -11.30 -5.02
CA GLY A 259 4.81 -12.19 -5.58
C GLY A 259 4.12 -11.54 -6.78
N GLY A 260 3.37 -12.33 -7.55
CA GLY A 260 2.49 -11.82 -8.61
C GLY A 260 1.18 -11.24 -8.05
N LEU A 261 0.20 -11.06 -8.94
CA LEU A 261 -1.13 -10.60 -8.57
C LEU A 261 -1.84 -11.69 -7.73
N PRO A 262 -2.48 -11.34 -6.59
CA PRO A 262 -3.14 -12.33 -5.74
C PRO A 262 -4.34 -13.02 -6.41
N LEU A 263 -4.64 -14.26 -6.00
CA LEU A 263 -5.93 -14.88 -6.31
C LEU A 263 -7.08 -14.10 -5.65
N GLY A 264 -8.17 -13.91 -6.37
CA GLY A 264 -9.33 -13.14 -5.92
C GLY A 264 -9.26 -11.64 -6.22
N SER A 265 -8.15 -11.13 -6.77
CA SER A 265 -8.02 -9.71 -7.17
C SER A 265 -8.35 -9.45 -8.65
N GLU A 266 -8.78 -10.46 -9.40
CA GLU A 266 -8.82 -10.46 -10.86
C GLU A 266 -9.62 -9.29 -11.42
N LEU A 267 -10.74 -8.92 -10.77
CA LEU A 267 -11.63 -7.86 -11.25
C LEU A 267 -10.98 -6.47 -11.34
N ARG A 268 -9.84 -6.27 -10.68
CA ARG A 268 -9.09 -4.99 -10.69
C ARG A 268 -7.73 -5.08 -11.35
N TRP A 269 -7.37 -6.23 -11.93
CA TRP A 269 -6.06 -6.38 -12.54
C TRP A 269 -5.74 -5.24 -13.50
N PRO A 270 -4.50 -4.70 -13.45
CA PRO A 270 -4.11 -3.53 -14.22
C PRO A 270 -3.82 -3.91 -15.68
N VAL A 271 -4.85 -4.39 -16.39
CA VAL A 271 -4.83 -4.67 -17.83
C VAL A 271 -5.64 -3.60 -18.59
N PRO A 272 -5.36 -3.34 -19.87
CA PRO A 272 -6.05 -2.28 -20.61
C PRO A 272 -7.47 -2.69 -21.04
N GLU A 273 -8.28 -1.69 -21.37
CA GLU A 273 -9.65 -1.88 -21.92
C GLU A 273 -9.60 -2.37 -23.38
N THR A 274 -8.58 -1.94 -24.14
CA THR A 274 -8.45 -2.22 -25.57
C THR A 274 -7.05 -2.73 -25.90
N PRO A 275 -6.85 -3.45 -27.02
CA PRO A 275 -5.54 -3.97 -27.41
C PRO A 275 -4.44 -2.92 -27.56
N THR A 276 -4.78 -1.67 -27.85
CA THR A 276 -3.81 -0.57 -28.03
C THR A 276 -3.88 0.46 -26.89
N GLY A 277 -4.62 0.14 -25.81
CA GLY A 277 -4.76 1.01 -24.65
C GLY A 277 -3.61 0.84 -23.67
N HIS A 278 -3.44 1.83 -22.78
CA HIS A 278 -2.46 1.77 -21.71
C HIS A 278 -3.04 1.15 -20.45
N SER A 279 -2.21 0.40 -19.74
CA SER A 279 -2.57 -0.13 -18.42
C SER A 279 -2.13 0.81 -17.29
N MET A 280 -2.73 0.66 -16.11
CA MET A 280 -2.27 1.35 -14.90
C MET A 280 -0.80 1.04 -14.58
N SER A 281 -0.41 -0.23 -14.70
CA SER A 281 0.99 -0.63 -14.47
C SER A 281 1.95 0.03 -15.45
N GLU A 282 1.56 0.22 -16.71
CA GLU A 282 2.37 0.94 -17.71
C GLU A 282 2.54 2.42 -17.34
N MET A 283 1.46 3.07 -16.91
CA MET A 283 1.50 4.47 -16.48
C MET A 283 2.38 4.67 -15.23
N MET A 284 2.53 3.64 -14.38
CA MET A 284 3.40 3.67 -13.19
C MET A 284 4.86 3.40 -13.53
N VAL A 285 5.14 2.31 -14.26
CA VAL A 285 6.50 1.82 -14.47
C VAL A 285 7.33 2.73 -15.37
N LEU A 286 6.74 3.30 -16.43
CA LEU A 286 7.51 4.04 -17.42
C LEU A 286 8.10 5.35 -16.86
N PRO A 287 7.32 6.25 -16.22
CA PRO A 287 7.89 7.45 -15.60
C PRO A 287 8.90 7.11 -14.49
N ALA A 288 8.64 6.07 -13.71
CA ALA A 288 9.53 5.62 -12.65
C ALA A 288 10.88 5.13 -13.19
N LEU A 289 10.89 4.28 -14.22
CA LEU A 289 12.13 3.81 -14.87
C LEU A 289 12.88 4.95 -15.59
N GLN A 290 12.14 5.90 -16.17
CA GLN A 290 12.75 7.05 -16.84
C GLN A 290 13.51 7.95 -15.87
N SER A 291 12.93 8.27 -14.70
CA SER A 291 13.47 9.35 -13.87
C SER A 291 13.80 8.95 -12.43
N VAL A 292 13.19 7.91 -11.85
CA VAL A 292 13.27 7.64 -10.39
C VAL A 292 14.17 6.45 -10.06
N LEU A 293 13.98 5.30 -10.72
CA LEU A 293 14.48 4.01 -10.25
C LEU A 293 15.95 3.75 -10.60
N LEU A 294 16.48 4.44 -11.62
CA LEU A 294 17.86 4.32 -12.06
C LEU A 294 18.69 5.52 -11.60
N PRO A 295 19.97 5.32 -11.26
CA PRO A 295 20.87 6.42 -10.90
C PRO A 295 21.18 7.32 -12.12
N GLY A 296 21.42 8.60 -11.84
CA GLY A 296 21.84 9.58 -12.84
C GLY A 296 20.67 10.32 -13.49
N GLU A 297 20.87 10.71 -14.75
CA GLU A 297 19.92 11.50 -15.54
C GLU A 297 18.74 10.67 -16.04
N LYS A 298 17.75 11.36 -16.64
CA LYS A 298 16.58 10.74 -17.25
C LYS A 298 16.96 9.74 -18.36
N GLN A 299 16.41 8.55 -18.26
CA GLN A 299 16.64 7.42 -19.16
C GLN A 299 15.71 7.49 -20.38
N LYS A 300 16.19 7.00 -21.53
CA LYS A 300 15.43 6.95 -22.80
C LYS A 300 14.61 5.65 -22.93
N ILE A 301 13.82 5.33 -21.92
CA ILE A 301 12.94 4.15 -21.89
C ILE A 301 11.55 4.59 -22.33
N GLN A 302 11.08 4.16 -23.50
CA GLN A 302 9.75 4.51 -24.04
C GLN A 302 8.74 3.38 -23.89
N SER A 303 9.23 2.15 -23.72
CA SER A 303 8.42 0.96 -23.50
C SER A 303 9.17 -0.06 -22.64
N MET A 304 8.47 -1.08 -22.15
CA MET A 304 9.12 -2.19 -21.45
C MET A 304 10.07 -3.01 -22.33
N ARG A 305 10.08 -2.82 -23.65
CA ARG A 305 11.04 -3.46 -24.57
C ARG A 305 12.43 -2.83 -24.45
N ASP A 306 12.50 -1.57 -24.05
CA ASP A 306 13.74 -0.84 -23.82
C ASP A 306 14.38 -1.22 -22.47
N PHE A 307 13.63 -1.90 -21.59
CA PHE A 307 14.07 -2.35 -20.28
C PHE A 307 13.72 -3.84 -20.06
N PRO A 308 14.52 -4.77 -20.61
CA PRO A 308 14.31 -6.19 -20.39
C PRO A 308 14.36 -6.58 -18.90
N LEU A 309 13.39 -7.34 -18.42
CA LEU A 309 13.32 -7.79 -17.02
C LEU A 309 14.29 -8.96 -16.80
N ASN A 310 15.55 -8.63 -16.54
CA ASN A 310 16.65 -9.58 -16.33
C ASN A 310 17.52 -9.18 -15.13
N GLN A 311 18.49 -10.03 -14.77
CA GLN A 311 19.37 -9.79 -13.63
C GLN A 311 20.18 -8.49 -13.74
N GLN A 312 20.70 -8.15 -14.92
CA GLN A 312 21.48 -6.93 -15.12
C GLN A 312 20.65 -5.67 -14.79
N ASN A 313 19.42 -5.60 -15.28
CA ASN A 313 18.52 -4.49 -15.03
C ASN A 313 17.97 -4.50 -13.60
N PHE A 314 17.85 -5.68 -12.98
CA PHE A 314 17.55 -5.82 -11.56
C PHE A 314 18.65 -5.22 -10.70
N ASP A 315 19.91 -5.56 -10.99
CA ASP A 315 21.07 -5.02 -10.29
C ASP A 315 21.19 -3.50 -10.49
N ALA A 316 20.80 -2.99 -11.66
CA ALA A 316 20.80 -1.56 -11.96
C ALA A 316 19.81 -0.76 -11.08
N VAL A 317 18.54 -1.20 -10.99
CA VAL A 317 17.55 -0.54 -10.12
C VAL A 317 17.87 -0.73 -8.64
N ALA A 318 18.47 -1.87 -8.28
CA ALA A 318 18.86 -2.17 -6.92
C ALA A 318 19.90 -1.20 -6.33
N GLN A 319 20.66 -0.46 -7.16
CA GLN A 319 21.65 0.52 -6.68
C GLN A 319 21.04 1.61 -5.80
N LEU A 320 19.78 1.98 -6.06
CA LEU A 320 19.04 2.99 -5.28
C LEU A 320 18.08 2.35 -4.26
N ALA A 321 18.10 1.03 -4.07
CA ALA A 321 17.31 0.37 -3.02
C ALA A 321 17.62 0.91 -1.61
N PRO A 322 18.88 1.14 -1.21
CA PRO A 322 19.18 1.67 0.13
C PRO A 322 18.70 3.09 0.39
N LEU A 323 18.30 3.82 -0.66
CA LEU A 323 17.67 5.14 -0.56
C LEU A 323 16.17 5.01 -0.35
N TYR A 324 15.48 4.30 -1.24
CA TYR A 324 14.01 4.32 -1.33
C TYR A 324 13.30 3.15 -0.63
N ASN A 325 13.90 1.97 -0.55
CA ASN A 325 13.24 0.82 0.06
C ASN A 325 13.12 1.02 1.57
N ALA A 326 11.92 0.78 2.10
CA ALA A 326 11.65 0.73 3.54
C ALA A 326 11.55 -0.74 4.00
N ALA A 327 12.61 -1.52 3.74
CA ALA A 327 12.64 -2.96 3.96
C ALA A 327 13.59 -3.37 5.10
N ASN A 328 14.05 -2.44 5.94
CA ASN A 328 14.93 -2.75 7.07
C ASN A 328 14.14 -3.48 8.16
N THR A 329 14.55 -4.71 8.48
CA THR A 329 13.86 -5.56 9.46
C THR A 329 14.33 -5.32 10.90
N ASN A 330 15.44 -4.60 11.09
CA ASN A 330 15.91 -4.22 12.42
C ASN A 330 15.14 -2.99 12.92
N LEU A 331 14.17 -3.22 13.81
CA LEU A 331 13.38 -2.18 14.47
C LEU A 331 13.68 -2.06 15.96
N HIS A 332 14.86 -2.49 16.43
CA HIS A 332 15.22 -2.44 17.85
C HIS A 332 15.09 -1.03 18.44
N ALA A 333 15.56 0.00 17.73
CA ALA A 333 15.48 1.37 18.23
C ALA A 333 14.03 1.85 18.41
N TYR A 334 13.13 1.48 17.49
CA TYR A 334 11.71 1.80 17.56
C TYR A 334 11.00 1.04 18.70
N GLN A 335 11.29 -0.25 18.83
CA GLN A 335 10.74 -1.11 19.88
C GLN A 335 11.22 -0.68 21.28
N GLN A 336 12.52 -0.41 21.46
CA GLN A 336 13.12 -0.05 22.75
C GLN A 336 12.59 1.26 23.32
N ARG A 337 12.22 2.22 22.47
CA ARG A 337 11.60 3.48 22.92
C ARG A 337 10.10 3.35 23.20
N GLY A 338 9.52 2.16 23.02
CA GLY A 338 8.11 1.90 23.26
C GLY A 338 7.18 2.18 22.07
N GLY A 339 7.71 2.32 20.85
CA GLY A 339 6.91 2.52 19.64
C GLY A 339 5.90 1.39 19.41
N LYS A 340 4.83 1.66 18.65
CA LYS A 340 3.76 0.72 18.30
C LYS A 340 3.43 0.82 16.83
N LEU A 341 3.43 -0.31 16.12
CA LEU A 341 3.26 -0.38 14.67
C LEU A 341 2.13 -1.33 14.33
N ILE A 342 1.11 -0.80 13.65
CA ILE A 342 0.11 -1.59 12.93
C ILE A 342 0.51 -1.61 11.45
N LEU A 343 0.91 -2.78 10.97
CA LEU A 343 1.10 -3.04 9.55
C LEU A 343 -0.20 -3.67 9.03
N TRP A 344 -0.70 -3.22 7.88
CA TRP A 344 -1.87 -3.84 7.28
C TRP A 344 -1.80 -3.87 5.76
N HIS A 345 -2.49 -4.82 5.13
CA HIS A 345 -2.51 -4.96 3.68
C HIS A 345 -3.81 -5.62 3.20
N GLY A 346 -4.36 -5.14 2.09
CA GLY A 346 -5.42 -5.85 1.36
C GLY A 346 -4.90 -7.11 0.68
N LEU A 347 -5.59 -8.25 0.84
CA LEU A 347 -5.20 -9.51 0.20
C LEU A 347 -5.63 -9.61 -1.27
N ALA A 348 -6.41 -8.65 -1.75
CA ALA A 348 -6.78 -8.51 -3.15
C ALA A 348 -6.17 -7.23 -3.77
N ASP A 349 -5.05 -6.76 -3.22
CA ASP A 349 -4.30 -5.61 -3.72
C ASP A 349 -3.64 -5.94 -5.08
N ASP A 350 -4.09 -5.25 -6.11
CA ASP A 350 -3.65 -5.35 -7.51
C ASP A 350 -2.53 -4.35 -7.88
N SER A 351 -2.16 -3.49 -6.93
CA SER A 351 -1.16 -2.44 -7.05
C SER A 351 0.16 -2.85 -6.41
N VAL A 352 0.13 -3.13 -5.12
CA VAL A 352 1.29 -3.44 -4.28
C VAL A 352 1.13 -4.86 -3.80
N SER A 353 2.17 -5.68 -3.94
CA SER A 353 2.04 -7.09 -3.60
C SER A 353 1.92 -7.29 -2.08
N PRO A 354 0.83 -7.91 -1.56
CA PRO A 354 0.71 -8.24 -0.14
C PRO A 354 1.79 -9.23 0.32
N ALA A 355 2.40 -9.95 -0.63
CA ALA A 355 3.51 -10.84 -0.36
C ALA A 355 4.71 -10.12 0.30
N PHE A 356 4.94 -8.84 -0.05
CA PHE A 356 6.01 -8.08 0.58
C PHE A 356 5.74 -7.85 2.06
N SER A 357 4.52 -7.45 2.44
CA SER A 357 4.20 -7.20 3.86
C SER A 357 4.31 -8.46 4.70
N ILE A 358 3.93 -9.62 4.16
CA ILE A 358 4.09 -10.92 4.83
C ILE A 358 5.59 -11.25 4.97
N ALA A 359 6.38 -11.09 3.91
CA ALA A 359 7.82 -11.34 3.94
C ALA A 359 8.55 -10.39 4.90
N TYR A 360 8.18 -9.10 4.92
CA TYR A 360 8.72 -8.09 5.82
C TYR A 360 8.42 -8.41 7.29
N TYR A 361 7.16 -8.72 7.63
CA TYR A 361 6.78 -9.10 8.99
C TYR A 361 7.57 -10.32 9.49
N ARG A 362 7.68 -11.37 8.66
CA ARG A 362 8.51 -12.54 8.96
C ARG A 362 9.99 -12.20 9.12
N GLY A 363 10.51 -11.28 8.32
CA GLY A 363 11.87 -10.79 8.43
C GLY A 363 12.13 -10.05 9.75
N VAL A 364 11.18 -9.23 10.20
CA VAL A 364 11.23 -8.57 11.52
C VAL A 364 11.17 -9.60 12.64
N GLU A 365 10.27 -10.59 12.57
CA GLU A 365 10.23 -11.69 13.54
C GLU A 365 11.52 -12.51 13.56
N ALA A 366 12.14 -12.75 12.42
CA ALA A 366 13.41 -13.48 12.33
C ALA A 366 14.57 -12.67 12.94
N GLU A 367 14.59 -11.35 12.74
CA GLU A 367 15.62 -10.44 13.27
C GLU A 367 15.46 -10.21 14.78
N MET A 368 14.24 -9.92 15.23
CA MET A 368 13.98 -9.45 16.60
C MET A 368 13.50 -10.55 17.55
N GLY A 369 13.01 -11.67 17.01
CA GLY A 369 12.34 -12.75 17.73
C GLY A 369 10.85 -12.49 17.95
N HIS A 370 10.04 -13.54 17.80
CA HIS A 370 8.57 -13.49 17.90
C HIS A 370 8.08 -12.74 19.15
N ALA A 371 8.59 -13.10 20.33
CA ALA A 371 8.17 -12.48 21.59
C ALA A 371 8.46 -10.98 21.66
N ALA A 372 9.56 -10.51 21.06
CA ALA A 372 9.85 -9.07 21.01
C ALA A 372 8.94 -8.37 20.00
N THR A 373 8.79 -8.94 18.80
CA THR A 373 7.91 -8.42 17.74
C THR A 373 6.47 -8.26 18.22
N ASP A 374 5.95 -9.23 18.95
CA ASP A 374 4.59 -9.25 19.51
C ASP A 374 4.27 -8.04 20.42
N THR A 375 5.30 -7.44 21.04
CA THR A 375 5.15 -6.28 21.94
C THR A 375 4.93 -4.96 21.22
N PHE A 376 5.27 -4.86 19.93
CA PHE A 376 5.27 -3.58 19.21
C PHE A 376 4.80 -3.62 17.77
N LEU A 377 4.75 -4.77 17.10
CA LEU A 377 4.33 -4.90 15.70
C LEU A 377 3.20 -5.93 15.53
N ARG A 378 2.07 -5.50 14.96
CA ARG A 378 0.96 -6.37 14.53
C ARG A 378 0.74 -6.24 13.03
N LEU A 379 0.61 -7.36 12.33
CA LEU A 379 0.19 -7.41 10.94
C LEU A 379 -1.28 -7.82 10.85
N PHE A 380 -2.09 -7.06 10.10
CA PHE A 380 -3.48 -7.40 9.76
C PHE A 380 -3.63 -7.52 8.24
N LEU A 381 -4.08 -8.69 7.77
CA LEU A 381 -4.30 -8.94 6.35
C LEU A 381 -5.81 -8.93 6.08
N LEU A 382 -6.25 -8.07 5.17
CA LEU A 382 -7.68 -7.81 4.93
C LEU A 382 -8.16 -8.59 3.68
N PRO A 383 -8.98 -9.63 3.84
CA PRO A 383 -9.49 -10.45 2.75
C PRO A 383 -10.36 -9.66 1.77
N GLY A 384 -10.13 -9.83 0.46
CA GLY A 384 -10.92 -9.19 -0.60
C GLY A 384 -10.77 -7.66 -0.69
N VAL A 385 -9.96 -7.03 0.16
CA VAL A 385 -9.69 -5.59 0.11
C VAL A 385 -8.61 -5.32 -0.94
N ALA A 386 -8.85 -4.32 -1.78
CA ALA A 386 -7.94 -3.91 -2.84
C ALA A 386 -6.83 -2.98 -2.31
N HIS A 387 -6.18 -2.25 -3.22
CA HIS A 387 -5.18 -1.27 -2.83
C HIS A 387 -5.78 -0.18 -1.94
N CYS A 388 -5.33 -0.13 -0.69
CA CYS A 388 -5.72 0.83 0.35
C CYS A 388 -7.20 0.90 0.76
N GLY A 389 -8.08 0.16 0.09
CA GLY A 389 -9.53 0.15 0.33
C GLY A 389 -10.25 -0.49 -0.85
N ASN A 390 -11.58 -0.33 -0.94
CA ASN A 390 -12.43 -0.94 -1.96
C ASN A 390 -12.25 -2.48 -2.05
N GLY A 391 -12.72 -3.04 -3.16
CA GLY A 391 -12.71 -4.47 -3.42
C GLY A 391 -13.97 -5.18 -2.99
N GLU A 392 -13.97 -6.51 -3.11
CA GLU A 392 -15.09 -7.38 -2.77
C GLU A 392 -15.25 -7.56 -1.25
N GLY A 393 -14.16 -7.27 -0.51
CA GLY A 393 -14.03 -7.44 0.93
C GLY A 393 -14.65 -6.35 1.81
N TYR A 394 -14.22 -6.35 3.07
CA TYR A 394 -14.63 -5.39 4.11
C TYR A 394 -13.54 -4.33 4.24
N ASP A 395 -13.71 -3.19 3.56
CA ASP A 395 -12.67 -2.17 3.41
C ASP A 395 -12.78 -1.02 4.42
N GLN A 396 -13.89 -0.92 5.14
CA GLN A 396 -14.10 0.14 6.13
C GLN A 396 -13.49 -0.26 7.48
N ILE A 397 -12.34 0.34 7.81
CA ILE A 397 -11.60 0.03 9.03
C ILE A 397 -11.30 1.31 9.85
N ASP A 398 -11.14 1.12 11.15
CA ASP A 398 -10.56 2.10 12.07
C ASP A 398 -9.27 1.53 12.66
N LEU A 399 -8.14 2.11 12.25
CA LEU A 399 -6.80 1.75 12.71
C LEU A 399 -6.28 2.69 13.79
N LEU A 400 -6.79 3.93 13.83
CA LEU A 400 -6.25 4.95 14.72
C LEU A 400 -6.72 4.73 16.16
N THR A 401 -7.96 4.33 16.38
CA THR A 401 -8.46 3.98 17.72
C THR A 401 -7.65 2.87 18.38
N PRO A 402 -7.47 1.68 17.76
CA PRO A 402 -6.66 0.62 18.37
C PRO A 402 -5.19 1.01 18.50
N LEU A 403 -4.62 1.77 17.55
CA LEU A 403 -3.24 2.25 17.65
C LEU A 403 -3.05 3.16 18.87
N MET A 404 -3.97 4.12 19.08
CA MET A 404 -3.93 4.98 20.28
C MET A 404 -4.03 4.17 21.56
N ARG A 405 -4.97 3.22 21.66
CA ARG A 405 -5.08 2.38 22.87
C ARG A 405 -3.80 1.59 23.12
N TRP A 406 -3.14 1.11 22.07
CA TRP A 406 -1.88 0.40 22.23
C TRP A 406 -0.73 1.31 22.68
N THR A 407 -0.62 2.50 22.08
CA THR A 407 0.43 3.49 22.39
C THR A 407 0.24 4.14 23.76
N GLU A 408 -1.00 4.48 24.12
CA GLU A 408 -1.30 5.27 25.32
C GLU A 408 -1.61 4.42 26.55
N GLU A 409 -2.25 3.26 26.36
CA GLU A 409 -2.75 2.40 27.45
C GLU A 409 -2.01 1.04 27.51
N GLY A 410 -1.16 0.72 26.52
CA GLY A 410 -0.47 -0.57 26.45
C GLY A 410 -1.36 -1.74 26.01
N ILE A 411 -2.56 -1.46 25.47
CA ILE A 411 -3.53 -2.50 25.08
C ILE A 411 -3.38 -2.81 23.60
N ALA A 412 -2.69 -3.92 23.29
CA ALA A 412 -2.49 -4.37 21.91
C ALA A 412 -3.81 -4.82 21.26
N PRO A 413 -4.09 -4.44 19.99
CA PRO A 413 -5.28 -4.88 19.30
C PRO A 413 -5.25 -6.40 19.06
N GLN A 414 -6.29 -7.08 19.52
CA GLN A 414 -6.50 -8.51 19.29
C GLN A 414 -7.33 -8.78 18.03
N GLU A 415 -8.00 -7.76 17.51
CA GLU A 415 -8.74 -7.76 16.26
C GLU A 415 -8.99 -6.31 15.79
N ILE A 416 -9.34 -6.16 14.52
CA ILE A 416 -9.89 -4.94 13.94
C ILE A 416 -11.22 -5.31 13.29
N MET A 417 -12.30 -4.64 13.68
CA MET A 417 -13.59 -4.84 13.03
C MET A 417 -13.60 -4.10 11.69
N ALA A 418 -13.73 -4.85 10.60
CA ALA A 418 -13.86 -4.32 9.25
C ALA A 418 -15.33 -4.33 8.82
N GLY A 419 -15.75 -3.28 8.12
CA GLY A 419 -17.11 -3.08 7.64
C GLY A 419 -17.22 -3.16 6.13
N LYS A 420 -18.36 -3.67 5.65
CA LYS A 420 -18.77 -3.62 4.25
C LYS A 420 -19.88 -2.59 4.11
N ARG A 421 -19.65 -1.56 3.32
CA ARG A 421 -20.65 -0.49 3.08
C ARG A 421 -21.86 -1.05 2.34
N ALA A 422 -23.03 -0.45 2.55
CA ALA A 422 -24.15 -0.66 1.64
C ALA A 422 -23.67 -0.24 0.24
N THR A 423 -23.63 -1.16 -0.72
CA THR A 423 -23.48 -0.76 -2.12
C THR A 423 -24.69 0.10 -2.46
N ALA A 424 -24.52 1.42 -2.61
CA ALA A 424 -25.48 2.17 -3.40
C ALA A 424 -25.43 1.51 -4.79
N ALA A 425 -26.54 0.89 -5.21
CA ALA A 425 -26.67 0.23 -6.51
C ALA A 425 -26.59 1.22 -7.70
N ALA A 426 -25.92 2.37 -7.53
CA ALA A 426 -25.92 3.51 -8.42
C ALA A 426 -24.56 4.19 -8.63
N ASP A 427 -23.46 3.77 -7.97
CA ASP A 427 -22.14 4.42 -8.12
C ASP A 427 -21.04 3.48 -8.66
N LEU A 428 -21.40 2.41 -9.37
CA LEU A 428 -20.58 2.09 -10.54
C LEU A 428 -21.03 3.10 -11.59
N PRO A 429 -20.24 4.15 -11.91
CA PRO A 429 -20.58 4.96 -13.07
C PRO A 429 -20.79 3.98 -14.23
N PRO A 430 -21.82 4.17 -15.07
CA PRO A 430 -21.81 3.49 -16.36
C PRO A 430 -20.42 3.69 -16.96
N MET A 431 -19.86 2.66 -17.61
CA MET A 431 -18.58 2.73 -18.33
C MET A 431 -18.56 3.78 -19.48
N THR A 432 -19.42 4.79 -19.41
CA THR A 432 -19.60 5.92 -20.33
C THR A 432 -18.94 7.19 -19.82
N GLU A 433 -18.67 7.35 -18.51
CA GLU A 433 -17.79 8.40 -18.00
C GLU A 433 -16.48 7.80 -17.51
N LYS A 434 -15.36 8.20 -18.12
CA LYS A 434 -14.02 7.75 -17.72
C LYS A 434 -13.76 8.29 -16.31
N PRO A 435 -13.75 7.47 -15.25
CA PRO A 435 -13.13 7.89 -14.00
C PRO A 435 -11.66 8.14 -14.34
N ASP A 436 -11.07 9.21 -13.81
CA ASP A 436 -9.63 9.38 -13.99
C ASP A 436 -8.89 8.17 -13.41
N ALA A 437 -7.71 7.90 -13.95
CA ALA A 437 -6.86 6.79 -13.51
C ALA A 437 -6.55 6.83 -11.99
N GLN A 438 -6.65 8.01 -11.37
CA GLN A 438 -6.42 8.20 -9.93
C GLN A 438 -7.58 7.63 -9.11
N THR A 439 -8.81 7.88 -9.53
CA THR A 439 -10.05 7.47 -8.84
C THR A 439 -10.23 5.96 -8.85
N GLN A 440 -9.80 5.29 -9.93
CA GLN A 440 -9.88 3.83 -10.03
C GLN A 440 -8.94 3.08 -9.05
N PHE A 441 -7.91 3.76 -8.52
CA PHE A 441 -6.79 3.09 -7.86
C PHE A 441 -6.57 3.50 -6.40
N HIS A 442 -6.80 4.76 -6.05
CA HIS A 442 -6.69 5.28 -4.68
C HIS A 442 -8.04 5.75 -4.11
N GLY A 443 -9.12 5.56 -4.88
CA GLY A 443 -10.38 6.27 -4.68
C GLY A 443 -10.28 7.73 -5.12
N VAL A 444 -11.41 8.45 -5.07
CA VAL A 444 -11.43 9.91 -5.28
C VAL A 444 -10.50 10.55 -4.24
N GLN A 445 -9.54 11.40 -4.67
CA GLN A 445 -8.74 12.17 -3.72
C GLN A 445 -9.67 12.95 -2.79
N LYS A 446 -9.68 12.59 -1.51
CA LYS A 446 -10.51 13.25 -0.51
C LYS A 446 -10.16 14.73 -0.45
N VAL A 447 -11.19 15.56 -0.27
CA VAL A 447 -11.02 16.99 0.00
C VAL A 447 -10.13 17.14 1.23
N SER A 448 -9.01 17.85 1.07
CA SER A 448 -8.02 18.04 2.13
C SER A 448 -8.65 18.68 3.36
N GLN A 449 -8.76 17.90 4.45
CA GLN A 449 -9.38 18.32 5.71
C GLN A 449 -8.67 17.69 6.92
N PRO A 450 -8.43 18.43 8.01
CA PRO A 450 -7.62 17.97 9.15
C PRO A 450 -8.44 17.18 10.20
N TYR A 451 -9.42 16.39 9.75
CA TYR A 451 -10.27 15.55 10.58
C TYR A 451 -10.76 14.34 9.77
N ALA A 452 -11.19 13.28 10.46
CA ALA A 452 -11.72 12.09 9.82
C ALA A 452 -13.20 12.27 9.48
N ASP A 453 -13.62 11.70 8.34
CA ASP A 453 -15.04 11.57 8.02
C ASP A 453 -15.72 10.61 8.99
N ALA A 454 -17.02 10.81 9.23
CA ALA A 454 -17.81 9.80 9.93
C ALA A 454 -17.86 8.50 9.13
N ALA A 455 -17.74 7.38 9.84
CA ALA A 455 -17.94 6.04 9.31
C ALA A 455 -19.30 5.94 8.56
N PRO A 456 -19.31 5.61 7.26
CA PRO A 456 -20.54 5.25 6.56
C PRO A 456 -21.25 4.07 7.24
N ALA A 457 -22.56 3.95 7.00
CA ALA A 457 -23.33 2.79 7.46
C ALA A 457 -22.84 1.51 6.75
N VAL A 458 -22.68 0.45 7.54
CA VAL A 458 -22.26 -0.88 7.08
C VAL A 458 -23.47 -1.81 6.99
N ILE A 459 -23.46 -2.71 6.01
CA ILE A 459 -24.44 -3.79 5.87
C ILE A 459 -23.95 -5.12 6.45
N ALA A 460 -22.64 -5.23 6.67
CA ALA A 460 -22.01 -6.39 7.26
C ALA A 460 -20.69 -5.99 7.92
N THR A 461 -20.24 -6.77 8.90
CA THR A 461 -18.92 -6.66 9.52
C THR A 461 -18.17 -7.99 9.53
N ARG A 462 -16.84 -7.93 9.65
CA ARG A 462 -15.95 -9.08 9.80
C ARG A 462 -14.73 -8.69 10.63
N PRO A 463 -14.37 -9.43 11.70
CA PRO A 463 -13.13 -9.18 12.41
C PRO A 463 -11.94 -9.59 11.55
N VAL A 464 -10.87 -8.84 11.68
CA VAL A 464 -9.55 -9.16 11.12
C VAL A 464 -8.61 -9.36 12.29
N TYR A 465 -8.02 -10.55 12.38
CA TYR A 465 -7.16 -10.94 13.49
C TYR A 465 -5.69 -10.69 13.16
N PRO A 466 -4.81 -10.55 14.18
CA PRO A 466 -3.37 -10.51 13.98
C PRO A 466 -2.89 -11.75 13.22
N PHE A 467 -2.06 -11.51 12.21
CA PHE A 467 -1.39 -12.55 11.43
C PHE A 467 -0.68 -13.57 12.35
N PRO A 468 -0.76 -14.89 12.08
CA PRO A 468 -1.31 -15.51 10.87
C PRO A 468 -2.77 -15.97 10.98
N ALA A 469 -3.55 -15.47 11.95
CA ALA A 469 -4.94 -15.88 12.09
C ALA A 469 -5.86 -15.32 10.99
N ILE A 470 -6.88 -16.08 10.63
CA ILE A 470 -8.00 -15.67 9.77
C ILE A 470 -9.31 -15.71 10.57
N ALA A 471 -10.35 -15.03 10.08
CA ALA A 471 -11.67 -15.12 10.69
C ALA A 471 -12.45 -16.33 10.15
N HIS A 472 -12.94 -17.17 11.06
CA HIS A 472 -13.77 -18.33 10.77
C HIS A 472 -15.14 -18.19 11.44
N TYR A 473 -16.21 -18.49 10.71
CA TYR A 473 -17.59 -18.38 11.18
C TYR A 473 -17.87 -19.42 12.27
N ASN A 474 -18.59 -19.01 13.30
CA ASN A 474 -18.92 -19.87 14.44
C ASN A 474 -19.95 -20.98 14.10
N GLY A 475 -20.50 -20.99 12.88
CA GLY A 475 -21.55 -21.92 12.44
C GLY A 475 -22.96 -21.56 12.93
N ARG A 476 -23.11 -20.44 13.65
CA ARG A 476 -24.36 -19.92 14.19
C ARG A 476 -24.34 -18.39 14.26
N GLY A 477 -25.52 -17.77 14.22
CA GLY A 477 -25.68 -16.31 14.19
C GLY A 477 -25.92 -15.75 12.79
N ASP A 478 -25.85 -14.44 12.65
CA ASP A 478 -25.87 -13.78 11.34
C ASP A 478 -24.45 -13.77 10.76
N VAL A 479 -24.28 -14.24 9.53
CA VAL A 479 -23.00 -14.23 8.81
C VAL A 479 -22.50 -12.82 8.50
N ASN A 480 -23.40 -11.82 8.54
CA ASN A 480 -23.07 -10.41 8.35
C ASN A 480 -22.68 -9.71 9.64
N ASP A 481 -22.75 -10.38 10.79
CA ASP A 481 -22.33 -9.86 12.08
C ASP A 481 -20.98 -10.45 12.48
N GLY A 482 -19.97 -9.57 12.54
CA GLY A 482 -18.59 -9.89 12.86
C GLY A 482 -18.41 -10.58 14.22
N GLU A 483 -19.32 -10.38 15.17
CA GLU A 483 -19.29 -11.05 16.48
C GLU A 483 -19.51 -12.57 16.38
N ASN A 484 -20.01 -13.06 15.24
CA ASN A 484 -20.23 -14.49 14.98
C ASN A 484 -19.02 -15.18 14.34
N TYR A 485 -17.83 -14.61 14.49
CA TYR A 485 -16.56 -15.17 14.00
C TYR A 485 -15.57 -15.36 15.15
N HIS A 486 -14.58 -16.22 14.94
CA HIS A 486 -13.44 -16.38 15.83
C HIS A 486 -12.14 -16.46 15.04
N ALA A 487 -11.03 -16.26 15.74
CA ALA A 487 -9.70 -16.41 15.17
C ALA A 487 -9.36 -17.89 14.94
N GLU A 488 -9.01 -18.24 13.70
CA GLU A 488 -8.47 -19.54 13.33
C GLU A 488 -7.03 -19.38 12.83
N GLN A 489 -6.09 -20.08 13.45
CA GLN A 489 -4.68 -20.07 13.02
C GLN A 489 -4.54 -20.83 11.70
N THR A 490 -3.82 -20.26 10.73
CA THR A 490 -3.54 -20.93 9.46
C THR A 490 -2.06 -20.99 9.14
N THR A 491 -1.61 -22.14 8.64
CA THR A 491 -0.24 -22.35 8.14
C THR A 491 -0.13 -22.07 6.64
N ALA A 492 -1.25 -21.81 5.95
CA ALA A 492 -1.29 -21.72 4.49
C ALA A 492 -0.52 -20.52 3.92
N PHE A 493 -0.30 -19.46 4.72
CA PHE A 493 0.64 -18.40 4.33
C PHE A 493 2.09 -18.91 4.18
N GLY A 494 2.42 -20.08 4.73
CA GLY A 494 3.74 -20.72 4.58
C GLY A 494 4.08 -21.13 3.15
N HIS A 495 3.09 -21.24 2.26
CA HIS A 495 3.32 -21.49 0.83
C HIS A 495 3.93 -20.28 0.10
N LEU A 496 3.76 -19.07 0.65
CA LEU A 496 4.45 -17.91 0.14
C LEU A 496 5.93 -17.98 0.51
N GLN A 497 6.76 -18.29 -0.48
CA GLN A 497 8.21 -18.28 -0.39
C GLN A 497 8.77 -17.20 -1.32
N LEU A 498 9.62 -16.35 -0.76
CA LEU A 498 10.35 -15.36 -1.53
C LEU A 498 11.73 -15.92 -1.86
N ALA A 499 12.03 -16.03 -3.15
CA ALA A 499 13.34 -16.45 -3.64
C ALA A 499 14.23 -15.27 -4.06
N LYS A 500 15.49 -15.59 -4.33
CA LYS A 500 16.49 -14.65 -4.84
C LYS A 500 16.18 -14.24 -6.28
N PRO A 501 16.58 -13.03 -6.70
CA PRO A 501 17.32 -12.05 -5.92
C PRO A 501 16.45 -11.18 -4.99
N ALA A 502 15.12 -11.15 -5.14
CA ALA A 502 14.25 -10.28 -4.35
C ALA A 502 14.41 -10.47 -2.83
N SER A 503 14.55 -11.71 -2.35
CA SER A 503 14.74 -11.99 -0.92
C SER A 503 15.95 -11.27 -0.30
N ASP A 504 17.01 -11.00 -1.08
CA ASP A 504 18.26 -10.42 -0.58
C ASP A 504 18.11 -8.94 -0.16
N TYR A 505 16.96 -8.33 -0.46
CA TYR A 505 16.67 -6.91 -0.20
C TYR A 505 15.65 -6.70 0.93
N ILE A 506 15.29 -7.77 1.65
CA ILE A 506 14.50 -7.71 2.88
C ILE A 506 15.36 -8.26 4.01
N GLY A 507 15.78 -7.41 4.93
CA GLY A 507 16.71 -7.80 5.98
C GLY A 507 17.24 -6.59 6.77
N PRO A 508 18.07 -6.84 7.78
CA PRO A 508 18.66 -5.76 8.58
C PRO A 508 19.66 -4.94 7.75
N ASP A 509 19.89 -3.70 8.19
CA ASP A 509 20.98 -2.82 7.73
C ASP A 509 21.01 -2.54 6.21
N ASN A 510 19.85 -2.53 5.56
CA ASN A 510 19.73 -2.33 4.10
C ASN A 510 19.55 -0.86 3.67
N GLN A 511 19.75 0.10 4.58
CA GLN A 511 19.61 1.53 4.34
C GLN A 511 20.95 2.26 4.33
N LYS A 512 21.10 3.27 3.47
CA LYS A 512 22.28 4.14 3.42
C LYS A 512 21.90 5.61 3.55
N ASN A 513 22.79 6.41 4.14
CA ASN A 513 22.63 7.86 4.15
C ASN A 513 23.18 8.44 2.87
N TYR A 514 22.34 9.18 2.15
CA TYR A 514 22.71 9.84 0.92
C TYR A 514 22.82 11.35 1.14
N GLN A 515 23.69 11.98 0.37
CA GLN A 515 23.92 13.42 0.34
C GLN A 515 24.12 13.88 -1.10
N VAL A 516 23.91 15.18 -1.34
CA VAL A 516 24.28 15.81 -2.61
C VAL A 516 25.65 16.47 -2.47
N ARG A 517 26.62 16.05 -3.28
CA ARG A 517 27.93 16.70 -3.40
C ARG A 517 28.16 17.13 -4.85
N HIS A 518 28.44 18.41 -5.06
CA HIS A 518 28.63 18.99 -6.40
C HIS A 518 27.48 18.65 -7.38
N GLY A 519 26.23 18.64 -6.88
CA GLY A 519 25.06 18.30 -7.70
C GLY A 519 24.90 16.81 -8.02
N ILE A 520 25.61 15.92 -7.32
CA ILE A 520 25.54 14.47 -7.52
C ILE A 520 25.10 13.79 -6.23
N LEU A 521 24.15 12.85 -6.36
CA LEU A 521 23.72 11.98 -5.28
C LEU A 521 24.81 10.96 -4.93
N THR A 522 25.29 10.97 -3.69
CA THR A 522 26.38 10.11 -3.21
C THR A 522 26.06 9.54 -1.84
N VAL A 523 26.60 8.36 -1.53
CA VAL A 523 26.53 7.78 -0.18
C VAL A 523 27.47 8.56 0.75
N GLN A 524 27.03 8.83 1.98
CA GLN A 524 27.82 9.52 3.02
C GLN A 524 29.01 8.72 3.51
#